data_AF-A0A6F9AD08-F1
#
_entry.id   AF-A0A6F9AD08-F1
#
_cell.length_a   1.000
_cell.length_b   1.000
_cell.length_c   1.000
_cell.angle_alpha   90.00
_cell.angle_beta   90.00
_cell.angle_gamma   90.00
#
_symmetry.space_group_name_H-M   'P 1'
#
loop_
_entity.id
_entity.type
_entity.pdbx_description
1 polymer ?
#
loop_
_entity_poly.entity_id
_entity_poly.type
_entity_poly.pdbx_seq_one_letter_code
_entity_poly.pdbx_strand_id
1 'polypeptide(L)'
;MGSHYLPQSLHSMDLSGAQQVSAHVQCDLLGCLPSLRSLSLAGTPCDRQVVAVVARHCPALRHLDVSRCRFLPPEGLLCLGGSSYAPPPPLGSLLALDGGFGEGDGVAAVAFLLLSLPWLERVAMEGLGEACGLIHSREFGGTEELTTREGLPSLWEVWRERRQSGRATDTGQISGADVEEIEEEENDNRFSWASESESEDEGTGEETMGDGGGRSDAQMRTRKEIEEDSVEKGREEGVGGAGGEGFTLRLREAQGMSGGTLEAVSQLCPELRSISLDCEEDGPSQGSCLAAGLARWAGQLRVLSVRFPGPLDELLPALRAMKGFLVSLTLEGVRTSSHTPVLELLHACPRLRSLVVHAEPPLAPQEEEEDEEEDRDLPCLPQLCSLSLNFSFDQRQMKTVMSWRSLRGALWCLLSGSPLLERVSLVAVPCPLEPVFQKLLKRPATRPHSPPLQQLCHLSLVRSDISIETALGLMTANRRLSSLDLSGCWAVSLDNMRQLQRTATRRRHITITWT
;
A
#
# COMPACT_ATOMS: atom_id res chain seq x y z
N MET A 1 36.13 28.90 14.83
CA MET A 1 35.65 27.83 15.72
C MET A 1 34.39 28.32 16.41
N GLY A 2 33.25 28.26 15.70
CA GLY A 2 31.94 28.47 16.30
C GLY A 2 31.40 27.10 16.69
N SER A 3 31.32 26.82 17.99
CA SER A 3 30.60 25.66 18.49
C SER A 3 29.12 25.91 18.24
N HIS A 4 28.63 25.47 17.08
CA HIS A 4 27.21 25.44 16.79
C HIS A 4 26.60 24.45 17.78
N TYR A 5 25.84 24.98 18.74
CA TYR A 5 24.98 24.22 19.63
C TYR A 5 23.95 23.50 18.75
N LEU A 6 24.29 22.31 18.28
CA LEU A 6 23.31 21.43 17.67
C LEU A 6 22.36 20.94 18.78
N PRO A 7 21.05 20.89 18.51
CA PRO A 7 20.06 20.52 19.50
C PRO A 7 20.27 19.06 19.92
N GLN A 8 20.84 18.84 21.11
CA GLN A 8 21.01 17.51 21.73
C GLN A 8 19.68 16.81 22.04
N SER A 9 18.54 17.45 21.74
CA SER A 9 17.18 16.97 22.02
C SER A 9 16.35 16.71 20.76
N LEU A 10 16.93 16.71 19.56
CA LEU A 10 16.17 16.45 18.34
C LEU A 10 15.89 14.93 18.20
N HIS A 11 14.61 14.56 18.24
CA HIS A 11 14.17 13.16 18.19
C HIS A 11 13.62 12.74 16.82
N SER A 12 13.20 13.70 15.98
CA SER A 12 12.68 13.44 14.64
C SER A 12 13.25 14.46 13.66
N MET A 13 13.65 13.97 12.49
CA MET A 13 14.14 14.79 11.39
C MET A 13 13.57 14.26 10.08
N ASP A 14 13.03 15.16 9.27
CA ASP A 14 12.53 14.87 7.93
C ASP A 14 13.29 15.72 6.92
N LEU A 15 14.06 15.06 6.06
CA LEU A 15 14.78 15.65 4.92
C LEU A 15 14.20 15.16 3.59
N SER A 16 12.99 14.58 3.59
CA SER A 16 12.38 14.05 2.38
C SER A 16 12.31 15.11 1.26
N GLY A 17 12.66 14.70 0.04
CA GLY A 17 12.71 15.57 -1.14
C GLY A 17 13.85 16.60 -1.14
N ALA A 18 14.74 16.62 -0.13
CA ALA A 18 15.85 17.57 -0.06
C ALA A 18 17.00 17.21 -1.00
N GLN A 19 16.75 17.25 -2.31
CA GLN A 19 17.69 16.85 -3.38
C GLN A 19 18.98 17.69 -3.41
N GLN A 20 18.95 18.89 -2.85
CA GLN A 20 20.10 19.82 -2.83
C GLN A 20 21.05 19.57 -1.65
N VAL A 21 20.69 18.72 -0.69
CA VAL A 21 21.54 18.43 0.48
C VAL A 21 22.46 17.26 0.14
N SER A 22 23.75 17.53 -0.02
CA SER A 22 24.73 16.49 -0.36
C SER A 22 24.91 15.44 0.75
N ALA A 23 25.31 14.22 0.37
CA ALA A 23 25.60 13.12 1.30
C ALA A 23 26.60 13.52 2.40
N HIS A 24 27.60 14.35 2.09
CA HIS A 24 28.55 14.86 3.07
C HIS A 24 27.88 15.72 4.15
N VAL A 25 27.00 16.64 3.74
CA VAL A 25 26.27 17.50 4.68
C VAL A 25 25.32 16.65 5.53
N GLN A 26 24.68 15.65 4.94
CA GLN A 26 23.85 14.69 5.68
C GLN A 26 24.69 13.93 6.73
N CYS A 27 25.89 13.45 6.38
CA CYS A 27 26.79 12.78 7.31
C CYS A 27 27.20 13.67 8.48
N ASP A 28 27.61 14.92 8.22
CA ASP A 28 28.00 15.86 9.28
C ASP A 28 26.84 16.17 10.22
N LEU A 29 25.65 16.36 9.66
CA LEU A 29 24.43 16.64 10.41
C LEU A 29 24.05 15.45 11.29
N LEU A 30 23.94 14.25 10.70
CA LEU A 30 23.47 13.04 11.38
C LEU A 30 24.48 12.53 12.41
N GLY A 31 25.79 12.73 12.17
CA GLY A 31 26.85 12.40 13.12
C GLY A 31 26.74 13.14 14.46
N CYS A 32 25.95 14.22 14.51
CA CYS A 32 25.75 15.04 15.70
C CYS A 32 24.41 14.78 16.42
N LEU A 33 23.63 13.77 16.02
CA LEU A 33 22.24 13.56 16.49
C LEU A 33 22.04 12.20 17.18
N PRO A 34 22.68 11.95 18.34
CA PRO A 34 22.62 10.64 19.01
C PRO A 34 21.24 10.25 19.56
N SER A 35 20.36 11.22 19.78
CA SER A 35 19.02 11.02 20.32
C SER A 35 17.94 10.86 19.25
N LEU A 36 18.33 10.81 17.96
CA LEU A 36 17.38 10.71 16.86
C LEU A 36 16.67 9.36 16.88
N ARG A 37 15.34 9.39 16.89
CA ARG A 37 14.44 8.22 16.91
C ARG A 37 13.75 8.00 15.57
N SER A 38 13.54 9.06 14.80
CA SER A 38 12.86 9.01 13.50
C SER A 38 13.61 9.86 12.48
N LEU A 39 13.89 9.27 11.33
CA LEU A 39 14.58 9.91 10.22
C LEU A 39 13.90 9.57 8.89
N SER A 40 13.53 10.57 8.11
CA SER A 40 13.24 10.39 6.68
C SER A 40 14.29 11.09 5.82
N LEU A 41 14.85 10.32 4.89
CA LEU A 41 15.76 10.71 3.83
C LEU A 41 15.14 10.45 2.46
N ALA A 42 13.82 10.22 2.38
CA ALA A 42 13.18 9.77 1.16
C ALA A 42 13.43 10.73 -0.02
N GLY A 43 13.86 10.20 -1.17
CA GLY A 43 14.14 11.00 -2.37
C GLY A 43 15.34 11.96 -2.25
N THR A 44 16.21 11.78 -1.25
CA THR A 44 17.48 12.53 -1.12
C THR A 44 18.63 11.81 -1.83
N PRO A 45 19.79 12.46 -2.06
CA PRO A 45 20.99 11.78 -2.53
C PRO A 45 21.69 10.98 -1.40
N CYS A 46 20.92 10.21 -0.62
CA CYS A 46 21.43 9.32 0.40
C CYS A 46 22.18 8.15 -0.25
N ASP A 47 23.37 7.85 0.27
CA ASP A 47 24.22 6.74 -0.16
C ASP A 47 24.59 5.83 1.03
N ARG A 48 25.43 4.82 0.77
CA ARG A 48 25.93 3.90 1.79
C ARG A 48 26.65 4.61 2.95
N GLN A 49 27.36 5.70 2.69
CA GLN A 49 28.11 6.42 3.73
C GLN A 49 27.14 7.09 4.71
N VAL A 50 26.05 7.68 4.21
CA VAL A 50 25.01 8.29 5.04
C VAL A 50 24.39 7.25 5.97
N VAL A 51 23.99 6.07 5.44
CA VAL A 51 23.37 5.02 6.26
C VAL A 51 24.36 4.46 7.30
N ALA A 52 25.64 4.31 6.94
CA ALA A 52 26.67 3.91 7.90
C ALA A 52 26.85 4.93 9.04
N VAL A 53 26.77 6.24 8.74
CA VAL A 53 26.79 7.29 9.78
C VAL A 53 25.57 7.17 10.67
N VAL A 54 24.37 6.97 10.11
CA VAL A 54 23.13 6.76 10.86
C VAL A 54 23.23 5.55 11.79
N ALA A 55 23.65 4.40 11.26
CA ALA A 55 23.80 3.17 12.04
C ALA A 55 24.76 3.34 13.24
N ARG A 56 25.83 4.12 13.05
CA ARG A 56 26.86 4.34 14.08
C ARG A 56 26.49 5.43 15.10
N HIS A 57 25.88 6.52 14.65
CA HIS A 57 25.69 7.71 15.47
C HIS A 57 24.26 7.87 15.98
N CYS A 58 23.29 7.11 15.48
CA CYS A 58 21.89 7.18 15.91
C CYS A 58 21.45 5.86 16.57
N PRO A 59 22.00 5.47 17.74
CA PRO A 59 21.69 4.19 18.38
C PRO A 59 20.24 4.10 18.89
N ALA A 60 19.55 5.23 19.03
CA ALA A 60 18.15 5.29 19.44
C ALA A 60 17.15 5.24 18.26
N LEU A 61 17.63 5.06 17.03
CA LEU A 61 16.79 5.14 15.84
C LEU A 61 15.77 3.98 15.81
N ARG A 62 14.50 4.35 15.70
CA ARG A 62 13.35 3.42 15.62
C ARG A 62 12.70 3.43 14.25
N HIS A 63 12.78 4.54 13.52
CA HIS A 63 12.16 4.70 12.21
C HIS A 63 13.14 5.28 11.21
N LEU A 64 13.32 4.59 10.10
CA LEU A 64 14.14 5.01 8.98
C LEU A 64 13.36 4.90 7.68
N ASP A 65 13.29 5.99 6.94
CA ASP A 65 12.77 6.02 5.59
C ASP A 65 13.85 6.51 4.61
N VAL A 66 14.22 5.64 3.68
CA VAL A 66 15.17 5.88 2.59
C VAL A 66 14.52 5.56 1.23
N SER A 67 13.20 5.63 1.15
CA SER A 67 12.47 5.32 -0.08
C SER A 67 12.87 6.29 -1.20
N ARG A 68 12.93 5.83 -2.45
CA ARG A 68 13.29 6.64 -3.63
C ARG A 68 14.72 7.23 -3.58
N CYS A 69 15.61 6.72 -2.73
CA CYS A 69 17.03 7.11 -2.68
C CYS A 69 17.84 6.41 -3.78
N ARG A 70 17.94 7.04 -4.95
CA ARG A 70 18.56 6.45 -6.15
C ARG A 70 20.06 6.12 -6.04
N PHE A 71 20.76 6.66 -5.04
CA PHE A 71 22.19 6.43 -4.82
C PHE A 71 22.47 5.42 -3.71
N LEU A 72 21.43 4.85 -3.11
CA LEU A 72 21.53 3.85 -2.06
C LEU A 72 21.31 2.46 -2.66
N PRO A 73 22.37 1.68 -2.94
CA PRO A 73 22.21 0.32 -3.40
C PRO A 73 21.73 -0.58 -2.24
N PRO A 74 21.18 -1.78 -2.54
CA PRO A 74 20.66 -2.66 -1.51
C PRO A 74 21.64 -3.04 -0.40
N GLU A 75 22.90 -3.30 -0.76
CA GLU A 75 23.98 -3.58 0.18
C GLU A 75 24.29 -2.41 1.13
N GLY A 76 23.93 -1.18 0.73
CA GLY A 76 24.14 0.02 1.53
C GLY A 76 23.39 0.00 2.86
N LEU A 77 22.27 -0.74 2.92
CA LEU A 77 21.47 -0.90 4.14
C LEU A 77 22.03 -1.93 5.11
N LEU A 78 22.92 -2.84 4.68
CA LEU A 78 23.37 -3.96 5.50
C LEU A 78 24.11 -3.53 6.77
N CYS A 79 24.69 -2.33 6.77
CA CYS A 79 25.30 -1.74 7.96
C CYS A 79 24.31 -1.51 9.12
N LEU A 80 22.99 -1.50 8.86
CA LEU A 80 21.95 -1.47 9.89
C LEU A 80 21.83 -2.80 10.64
N GLY A 81 22.19 -3.93 10.03
CA GLY A 81 22.13 -5.25 10.68
C GLY A 81 23.17 -5.44 11.80
N GLY A 82 23.98 -4.43 12.07
CA GLY A 82 25.08 -4.47 13.02
C GLY A 82 26.41 -4.66 12.32
N SER A 83 27.46 -4.15 12.95
CA SER A 83 28.84 -4.42 12.58
C SER A 83 29.51 -5.11 13.75
N SER A 84 30.70 -5.70 13.56
CA SER A 84 31.49 -6.27 14.66
C SER A 84 31.79 -5.29 15.80
N TYR A 85 31.51 -3.99 15.62
CA TYR A 85 31.82 -2.92 16.56
C TYR A 85 30.61 -2.27 17.23
N ALA A 86 29.38 -2.55 16.79
CA ALA A 86 28.18 -1.95 17.37
C ALA A 86 26.94 -2.85 17.19
N PRO A 87 26.10 -2.98 18.22
CA PRO A 87 24.82 -3.68 18.09
C PRO A 87 23.93 -2.95 17.08
N PRO A 88 23.03 -3.68 16.39
CA PRO A 88 22.06 -3.05 15.50
C PRO A 88 21.15 -2.08 16.28
N PRO A 89 20.72 -0.96 15.67
CA PRO A 89 19.74 -0.07 16.27
C PRO A 89 18.41 -0.81 16.51
N PRO A 90 17.60 -0.39 17.50
CA PRO A 90 16.30 -0.97 17.81
C PRO A 90 15.24 -0.50 16.79
N LEU A 91 15.50 -0.76 15.50
CA LEU A 91 14.70 -0.28 14.40
C LEU A 91 13.36 -1.03 14.37
N GLY A 92 12.27 -0.29 14.57
CA GLY A 92 10.90 -0.80 14.49
C GLY A 92 10.24 -0.57 13.13
N SER A 93 10.75 0.37 12.33
CA SER A 93 10.24 0.66 10.98
C SER A 93 11.37 0.96 10.00
N LEU A 94 11.33 0.29 8.84
CA LEU A 94 12.24 0.49 7.72
C LEU A 94 11.46 0.62 6.41
N LEU A 95 11.57 1.77 5.75
CA LEU A 95 10.98 2.04 4.44
C LEU A 95 12.09 2.27 3.42
N ALA A 96 12.10 1.49 2.34
CA ALA A 96 13.09 1.52 1.27
C ALA A 96 12.49 1.06 -0.07
N LEU A 97 11.31 1.58 -0.42
CA LEU A 97 10.69 1.34 -1.73
C LEU A 97 11.37 2.16 -2.83
N ASP A 98 11.28 1.71 -4.09
CA ASP A 98 11.82 2.38 -5.27
C ASP A 98 13.34 2.63 -5.19
N GLY A 99 14.06 1.73 -4.50
CA GLY A 99 15.51 1.76 -4.32
C GLY A 99 16.26 0.74 -5.19
N GLY A 100 15.55 -0.06 -6.00
CA GLY A 100 16.15 -1.12 -6.80
C GLY A 100 16.46 -2.39 -6.00
N PHE A 101 15.59 -2.75 -5.05
CA PHE A 101 15.72 -3.94 -4.20
C PHE A 101 15.05 -5.19 -4.82
N GLY A 102 14.32 -5.03 -5.93
CA GLY A 102 13.47 -6.08 -6.48
C GLY A 102 14.15 -7.34 -7.05
N GLU A 103 15.45 -7.33 -7.35
CA GLU A 103 16.12 -8.47 -7.99
C GLU A 103 17.53 -8.77 -7.44
N GLY A 104 17.95 -10.04 -7.56
CA GLY A 104 19.31 -10.49 -7.26
C GLY A 104 19.73 -10.23 -5.81
N ASP A 105 20.83 -9.49 -5.64
CA ASP A 105 21.41 -9.13 -4.34
C ASP A 105 20.41 -8.38 -3.43
N GLY A 106 19.40 -7.72 -4.00
CA GLY A 106 18.36 -7.02 -3.23
C GLY A 106 17.58 -7.95 -2.30
N VAL A 107 17.16 -9.11 -2.79
CA VAL A 107 16.38 -10.08 -2.01
C VAL A 107 17.22 -10.65 -0.85
N ALA A 108 18.50 -10.96 -1.11
CA ALA A 108 19.43 -11.42 -0.09
C ALA A 108 19.68 -10.34 0.98
N ALA A 109 19.76 -9.06 0.57
CA ALA A 109 19.91 -7.96 1.49
C ALA A 109 18.68 -7.76 2.39
N VAL A 110 17.47 -7.85 1.84
CA VAL A 110 16.21 -7.80 2.61
C VAL A 110 16.16 -8.97 3.60
N ALA A 111 16.51 -10.19 3.16
CA ALA A 111 16.55 -11.35 4.06
C ALA A 111 17.55 -11.14 5.21
N PHE A 112 18.73 -10.60 4.93
CA PHE A 112 19.72 -10.27 5.95
C PHE A 112 19.17 -9.28 6.97
N LEU A 113 18.51 -8.21 6.52
CA LEU A 113 17.93 -7.18 7.38
C LEU A 113 16.81 -7.76 8.27
N LEU A 114 15.90 -8.57 7.71
CA LEU A 114 14.83 -9.21 8.48
C LEU A 114 15.37 -10.12 9.60
N LEU A 115 16.49 -10.81 9.35
CA LEU A 115 17.13 -11.68 10.34
C LEU A 115 17.91 -10.87 11.38
N SER A 116 18.56 -9.78 10.97
CA SER A 116 19.47 -8.98 11.80
C SER A 116 18.78 -7.89 12.61
N LEU A 117 17.57 -7.46 12.21
CA LEU A 117 16.80 -6.40 12.87
C LEU A 117 15.59 -6.99 13.61
N PRO A 118 15.77 -7.42 14.87
CA PRO A 118 14.80 -8.25 15.58
C PRO A 118 13.53 -7.52 16.01
N TRP A 119 13.53 -6.19 15.96
CA TRP A 119 12.48 -5.30 16.42
C TRP A 119 11.61 -4.76 15.28
N LEU A 120 11.89 -5.13 14.03
CA LEU A 120 11.10 -4.65 12.90
C LEU A 120 9.64 -5.08 13.05
N GLU A 121 8.76 -4.09 13.04
CA GLU A 121 7.31 -4.25 12.99
C GLU A 121 6.73 -3.75 11.68
N ARG A 122 7.38 -2.77 11.02
CA ARG A 122 6.89 -2.15 9.79
C ARG A 122 7.97 -2.14 8.72
N VAL A 123 7.73 -2.81 7.60
CA VAL A 123 8.71 -2.91 6.51
C VAL A 123 8.03 -2.61 5.17
N ALA A 124 8.65 -1.73 4.39
CA ALA A 124 8.29 -1.52 3.00
C ALA A 124 9.53 -1.59 2.12
N MET A 125 9.74 -2.72 1.46
CA MET A 125 10.91 -2.98 0.62
C MET A 125 10.50 -3.87 -0.54
N GLU A 126 11.03 -3.61 -1.74
CA GLU A 126 10.87 -4.54 -2.86
C GLU A 126 11.58 -5.87 -2.53
N GLY A 127 11.06 -6.99 -3.03
CA GLY A 127 11.63 -8.30 -2.74
C GLY A 127 11.31 -8.85 -1.34
N LEU A 128 10.44 -8.18 -0.56
CA LEU A 128 10.11 -8.61 0.81
C LEU A 128 9.49 -10.01 0.85
N GLY A 129 8.61 -10.29 -0.11
CA GLY A 129 7.97 -11.59 -0.23
C GLY A 129 8.95 -12.72 -0.55
N GLU A 130 9.84 -12.46 -1.49
CA GLU A 130 10.88 -13.36 -1.96
C GLU A 130 11.90 -13.63 -0.85
N ALA A 131 12.29 -12.59 -0.10
CA ALA A 131 13.14 -12.72 1.07
C ALA A 131 12.49 -13.58 2.17
N CYS A 132 11.19 -13.41 2.40
CA CYS A 132 10.42 -14.30 3.27
C CYS A 132 10.43 -15.75 2.73
N GLY A 133 10.32 -15.93 1.42
CA GLY A 133 10.50 -17.22 0.73
C GLY A 133 11.84 -17.87 1.06
N LEU A 134 12.95 -17.16 0.86
CA LEU A 134 14.31 -17.62 1.16
C LEU A 134 14.49 -18.01 2.64
N ILE A 135 13.99 -17.19 3.56
CA ILE A 135 14.06 -17.47 5.00
C ILE A 135 13.23 -18.71 5.36
N HIS A 136 12.05 -18.85 4.75
CA HIS A 136 11.14 -19.96 5.00
C HIS A 136 11.69 -21.29 4.47
N SER A 137 12.17 -21.31 3.21
CA SER A 137 12.75 -22.51 2.58
C SER A 137 14.16 -22.82 3.08
N ARG A 138 14.85 -21.83 3.68
CA ARG A 138 16.25 -21.89 4.11
C ARG A 138 17.22 -22.08 2.94
N GLU A 139 16.82 -21.67 1.75
CA GLU A 139 17.61 -21.75 0.53
C GLU A 139 18.54 -20.53 0.43
N PHE A 140 19.53 -20.45 1.31
CA PHE A 140 20.54 -19.37 1.27
C PHE A 140 21.66 -19.63 0.25
N GLY A 141 21.53 -20.69 -0.57
CA GLY A 141 22.49 -20.96 -1.63
C GLY A 141 22.48 -19.82 -2.66
N GLY A 142 23.67 -19.30 -3.00
CA GLY A 142 23.82 -18.18 -3.93
C GLY A 142 23.84 -16.80 -3.29
N THR A 143 23.49 -16.65 -2.01
CA THR A 143 23.59 -15.35 -1.31
C THR A 143 24.99 -15.09 -0.71
N GLU A 144 25.88 -16.07 -0.80
CA GLU A 144 27.24 -16.02 -0.22
C GLU A 144 28.14 -14.99 -0.88
N GLU A 145 27.91 -14.69 -2.17
CA GLU A 145 28.67 -13.68 -2.90
C GLU A 145 28.48 -12.29 -2.27
N LEU A 146 27.22 -11.93 -1.98
CA LEU A 146 26.88 -10.68 -1.29
C LEU A 146 27.53 -10.62 0.09
N THR A 147 27.37 -11.65 0.93
CA THR A 147 27.90 -11.62 2.30
C THR A 147 29.42 -11.60 2.32
N THR A 148 30.08 -12.31 1.39
CA THR A 148 31.54 -12.31 1.25
C THR A 148 32.05 -10.95 0.77
N ARG A 149 31.39 -10.34 -0.23
CA ARG A 149 31.72 -9.01 -0.75
C ARG A 149 31.62 -7.95 0.33
N GLU A 150 30.61 -8.06 1.18
CA GLU A 150 30.32 -7.09 2.24
C GLU A 150 31.01 -7.39 3.58
N GLY A 151 31.71 -8.52 3.69
CA GLY A 151 32.38 -8.95 4.92
C GLY A 151 31.39 -9.25 6.06
N LEU A 152 30.19 -9.70 5.73
CA LEU A 152 29.10 -10.01 6.65
C LEU A 152 29.03 -11.51 6.92
N PRO A 153 28.44 -11.92 8.07
CA PRO A 153 28.10 -13.32 8.30
C PRO A 153 27.13 -13.82 7.22
N SER A 154 27.22 -15.11 6.91
CA SER A 154 26.30 -15.75 5.97
C SER A 154 24.85 -15.69 6.50
N LEU A 155 23.85 -15.66 5.62
CA LEU A 155 22.43 -15.70 6.03
C LEU A 155 22.12 -16.93 6.91
N TRP A 156 22.78 -18.06 6.64
CA TRP A 156 22.64 -19.28 7.44
C TRP A 156 23.13 -19.08 8.88
N GLU A 157 24.24 -18.36 9.08
CA GLU A 157 24.76 -18.05 10.42
C GLU A 157 23.83 -17.12 11.16
N VAL A 158 23.39 -16.02 10.54
CA VAL A 158 22.47 -15.05 11.17
C VAL A 158 21.13 -15.71 11.50
N TRP A 159 20.58 -16.50 10.59
CA TRP A 159 19.34 -17.25 10.84
C TRP A 159 19.48 -18.22 12.02
N ARG A 160 20.59 -18.95 12.08
CA ARG A 160 20.88 -19.91 13.16
C ARG A 160 21.00 -19.19 14.50
N GLU A 161 21.75 -18.09 14.55
CA GLU A 161 21.92 -17.27 15.75
C GLU A 161 20.58 -16.71 16.24
N ARG A 162 19.81 -16.10 15.34
CA ARG A 162 18.49 -15.52 15.64
C ARG A 162 17.54 -16.57 16.24
N ARG A 163 17.55 -17.79 15.70
CA ARG A 163 16.73 -18.90 16.21
C ARG A 163 17.17 -19.37 17.59
N GLN A 164 18.47 -19.32 17.91
CA GLN A 164 18.99 -19.69 19.23
C GLN A 164 18.67 -18.62 20.28
N SER A 165 18.80 -17.34 19.93
CA SER A 165 18.49 -16.22 20.82
C SER A 165 17.02 -16.19 21.24
N GLY A 166 16.10 -16.55 20.35
CA GLY A 166 14.66 -16.65 20.69
C GLY A 166 14.32 -17.74 21.70
N ARG A 167 15.12 -18.83 21.78
CA ARG A 167 14.91 -19.92 22.75
C ARG A 167 15.43 -19.59 24.15
N ALA A 168 16.47 -18.75 24.23
CA ALA A 168 17.03 -18.32 25.51
C ALA A 168 16.06 -17.40 26.27
N THR A 169 15.28 -16.58 25.57
CA THR A 169 14.26 -15.71 26.19
C THR A 169 13.05 -16.48 26.73
N ASP A 170 12.72 -17.63 26.16
CA ASP A 170 11.56 -18.45 26.58
C ASP A 170 11.87 -19.41 27.75
N THR A 171 13.15 -19.67 28.03
CA THR A 171 13.59 -20.62 29.07
C THR A 171 13.82 -20.00 30.46
N GLY A 172 13.31 -18.80 30.71
CA GLY A 172 13.10 -18.30 32.09
C GLY A 172 14.38 -17.98 32.88
N GLN A 173 15.46 -17.57 32.21
CA GLN A 173 16.62 -16.98 32.88
C GLN A 173 16.94 -15.60 32.28
N ILE A 174 16.21 -14.58 32.72
CA ILE A 174 16.68 -13.20 32.61
C ILE A 174 16.70 -12.61 34.01
N SER A 175 17.91 -12.35 34.48
CA SER A 175 18.18 -11.49 35.63
C SER A 175 17.62 -10.10 35.34
N GLY A 176 16.75 -9.61 36.22
CA GLY A 176 16.14 -8.30 36.12
C GLY A 176 17.17 -7.18 36.07
N ALA A 177 17.43 -6.68 34.87
CA ALA A 177 17.88 -5.33 34.58
C ALA A 177 17.47 -5.05 33.13
N ASP A 178 16.81 -3.92 32.92
CA ASP A 178 16.45 -3.35 31.62
C ASP A 178 15.26 -4.00 30.88
N VAL A 179 14.08 -3.95 31.53
CA VAL A 179 12.81 -3.84 30.80
C VAL A 179 12.22 -2.49 31.17
N GLU A 180 12.62 -1.44 30.46
CA GLU A 180 11.78 -0.24 30.39
C GLU A 180 10.56 -0.63 29.53
N GLU A 181 9.39 -0.61 30.17
CA GLU A 181 8.09 -0.74 29.49
C GLU A 181 8.03 0.32 28.38
N ILE A 182 7.96 -0.15 27.14
CA ILE A 182 7.71 0.68 25.99
C ILE A 182 6.25 1.14 26.11
N GLU A 183 6.05 2.39 26.52
CA GLU A 183 4.76 3.05 26.35
C GLU A 183 4.42 3.00 24.86
N GLU A 184 3.33 2.28 24.54
CA GLU A 184 2.66 2.34 23.25
C GLU A 184 2.14 3.77 23.11
N GLU A 185 2.92 4.65 22.47
CA GLU A 185 2.37 5.86 21.88
C GLU A 185 1.43 5.40 20.76
N GLU A 186 0.17 5.16 21.09
CA GLU A 186 -0.97 5.23 20.16
C GLU A 186 -1.03 6.67 19.63
N ASN A 187 -0.06 7.05 18.81
CA ASN A 187 -0.18 8.24 18.01
C ASN A 187 -1.04 7.87 16.80
N ASP A 188 -2.26 8.39 16.81
CA ASP A 188 -3.26 8.41 15.75
C ASP A 188 -2.76 9.23 14.52
N ASN A 189 -1.48 9.05 14.17
CA ASN A 189 -0.85 9.66 13.03
C ASN A 189 -1.10 8.75 11.85
N ARG A 190 -2.25 9.02 11.23
CA ARG A 190 -2.74 8.49 9.96
C ARG A 190 -1.72 8.72 8.83
N PHE A 191 -0.61 8.00 8.86
CA PHE A 191 0.23 7.74 7.69
C PHE A 191 -0.50 6.71 6.84
N SER A 192 -1.51 7.21 6.12
CA SER A 192 -2.12 6.50 5.02
C SER A 192 -1.08 6.44 3.91
N TRP A 193 -0.72 5.25 3.45
CA TRP A 193 0.10 4.97 2.27
C TRP A 193 -0.45 5.55 0.94
N ALA A 194 -1.44 6.43 0.99
CA ALA A 194 -2.08 7.00 -0.18
C ALA A 194 -1.28 8.23 -0.63
N SER A 195 -0.51 8.03 -1.71
CA SER A 195 0.30 9.01 -2.43
C SER A 195 -0.46 10.26 -2.87
N GLU A 196 0.21 11.41 -2.84
CA GLU A 196 0.00 12.48 -3.82
C GLU A 196 0.96 12.21 -4.99
N SER A 197 0.46 11.54 -6.02
CA SER A 197 1.15 11.41 -7.30
C SER A 197 0.65 12.54 -8.21
N GLU A 198 1.42 13.62 -8.31
CA GLU A 198 1.24 14.63 -9.35
C GLU A 198 1.91 14.13 -10.63
N SER A 199 1.10 13.92 -11.68
CA SER A 199 1.58 13.58 -13.02
C SER A 199 1.94 14.86 -13.77
N GLU A 200 3.23 15.08 -14.04
CA GLU A 200 3.68 16.04 -15.05
C GLU A 200 3.89 15.30 -16.38
N ASP A 201 3.03 15.64 -17.33
CA ASP A 201 3.06 15.25 -18.73
C ASP A 201 3.82 16.32 -19.51
N GLU A 202 4.99 16.01 -20.04
CA GLU A 202 5.53 16.71 -21.21
C GLU A 202 6.16 15.70 -22.18
N GLY A 203 5.44 15.43 -23.26
CA GLY A 203 5.97 14.77 -24.43
C GLY A 203 6.80 15.72 -25.28
N THR A 204 7.88 15.19 -25.87
CA THR A 204 8.35 15.61 -27.20
C THR A 204 8.93 14.39 -27.88
N GLY A 205 8.33 14.03 -29.01
CA GLY A 205 8.82 12.95 -29.85
C GLY A 205 9.95 13.42 -30.76
N GLU A 206 10.80 12.49 -31.14
CA GLU A 206 11.50 12.58 -32.41
C GLU A 206 11.75 11.18 -32.96
N GLU A 207 11.39 11.04 -34.23
CA GLU A 207 11.43 9.82 -35.03
C GLU A 207 12.88 9.51 -35.42
N THR A 208 13.26 8.23 -35.49
CA THR A 208 14.36 7.82 -36.36
C THR A 208 14.10 6.44 -36.93
N MET A 209 13.85 6.41 -38.24
CA MET A 209 13.87 5.21 -39.06
C MET A 209 15.29 4.62 -39.11
N GLY A 210 15.38 3.30 -38.99
CA GLY A 210 16.62 2.55 -39.18
C GLY A 210 16.31 1.15 -39.72
N ASP A 211 16.41 1.05 -41.04
CA ASP A 211 16.36 -0.13 -41.91
C ASP A 211 17.37 -1.22 -41.48
N GLY A 212 17.07 -2.50 -41.75
CA GLY A 212 17.99 -3.59 -41.46
C GLY A 212 17.38 -4.99 -41.48
N GLY A 213 16.91 -5.43 -42.64
CA GLY A 213 16.51 -6.82 -42.88
C GLY A 213 17.69 -7.81 -42.84
N GLY A 214 17.43 -9.01 -42.32
CA GLY A 214 18.37 -10.13 -42.34
C GLY A 214 17.70 -11.46 -42.02
N ARG A 215 17.26 -12.17 -43.07
CA ARG A 215 16.85 -13.58 -43.04
C ARG A 215 18.08 -14.48 -42.90
N SER A 216 18.02 -15.52 -42.08
CA SER A 216 18.35 -16.89 -42.50
C SER A 216 18.02 -17.94 -41.44
N ASP A 217 17.08 -18.81 -41.80
CA ASP A 217 17.11 -20.27 -41.72
C ASP A 217 17.84 -20.95 -40.56
N ALA A 218 17.06 -21.59 -39.68
CA ALA A 218 17.51 -22.68 -38.83
C ALA A 218 16.82 -23.98 -39.26
N GLN A 219 17.59 -24.86 -39.90
CA GLN A 219 17.19 -26.23 -40.21
C GLN A 219 18.20 -27.24 -39.65
N MET A 220 17.64 -28.25 -38.96
CA MET A 220 18.13 -29.61 -38.72
C MET A 220 19.22 -29.92 -37.68
N ARG A 221 18.81 -30.82 -36.75
CA ARG A 221 19.46 -32.07 -36.30
C ARG A 221 20.76 -31.89 -35.48
N THR A 222 21.13 -32.69 -34.47
CA THR A 222 20.84 -34.09 -34.16
C THR A 222 21.31 -34.39 -32.73
N ARG A 223 20.58 -35.29 -32.08
CA ARG A 223 20.96 -36.24 -31.02
C ARG A 223 22.44 -36.67 -31.06
N LYS A 224 23.14 -36.56 -29.93
CA LYS A 224 24.12 -37.57 -29.48
C LYS A 224 24.38 -37.51 -27.98
N GLU A 225 24.30 -38.68 -27.37
CA GLU A 225 24.64 -39.02 -25.99
C GLU A 225 26.12 -38.78 -25.70
N ILE A 226 26.44 -38.32 -24.49
CA ILE A 226 27.66 -38.68 -23.75
C ILE A 226 27.25 -38.91 -22.29
N GLU A 227 27.62 -40.09 -21.84
CA GLU A 227 27.49 -40.69 -20.51
C GLU A 227 28.75 -40.37 -19.69
N GLU A 228 28.65 -40.52 -18.37
CA GLU A 228 29.74 -40.48 -17.36
C GLU A 228 30.21 -39.04 -16.97
N ASP A 229 30.34 -38.64 -15.70
CA ASP A 229 30.82 -39.41 -14.56
C ASP A 229 30.43 -38.76 -13.20
N SER A 230 30.62 -39.54 -12.16
CA SER A 230 30.02 -39.47 -10.81
C SER A 230 30.66 -38.44 -9.86
N VAL A 231 29.85 -37.73 -9.04
CA VAL A 231 30.29 -37.26 -7.70
C VAL A 231 29.15 -37.39 -6.68
N GLU A 232 29.50 -38.00 -5.55
CA GLU A 232 28.69 -38.44 -4.43
C GLU A 232 27.75 -37.37 -3.85
N LYS A 233 26.44 -37.63 -3.89
CA LYS A 233 25.44 -36.87 -3.13
C LYS A 233 25.25 -37.55 -1.78
N GLY A 234 25.87 -36.98 -0.75
CA GLY A 234 25.64 -37.32 0.65
C GLY A 234 24.14 -37.24 0.98
N ARG A 235 23.60 -38.38 1.37
CA ARG A 235 22.19 -38.62 1.63
C ARG A 235 21.96 -38.47 3.13
N GLU A 236 21.66 -37.25 3.60
CA GLU A 236 21.10 -37.07 4.94
C GLU A 236 19.59 -37.35 4.88
N GLU A 237 19.26 -38.62 5.09
CA GLU A 237 17.92 -39.03 5.53
C GLU A 237 17.73 -38.59 6.99
N GLY A 238 17.26 -37.36 7.17
CA GLY A 238 16.85 -36.79 8.45
C GLY A 238 15.35 -36.93 8.66
N VAL A 239 14.95 -38.03 9.30
CA VAL A 239 13.74 -38.27 10.10
C VAL A 239 12.74 -37.11 10.18
N GLY A 240 11.56 -37.32 9.59
CA GLY A 240 10.38 -36.48 9.77
C GLY A 240 9.98 -36.38 11.24
N GLY A 241 10.36 -35.28 11.86
CA GLY A 241 9.79 -34.77 13.10
C GLY A 241 8.99 -33.50 12.80
N ALA A 242 7.71 -33.68 12.51
CA ALA A 242 6.72 -32.60 12.51
C ALA A 242 6.57 -32.07 13.96
N GLY A 243 7.43 -31.14 14.33
CA GLY A 243 7.46 -30.53 15.67
C GLY A 243 8.52 -29.43 15.81
N GLY A 244 8.97 -28.84 14.70
CA GLY A 244 9.92 -27.74 14.74
C GLY A 244 9.17 -26.44 15.02
N GLU A 245 9.36 -25.87 16.22
CA GLU A 245 9.04 -24.46 16.52
C GLU A 245 9.41 -23.59 15.30
N GLY A 246 8.39 -23.03 14.66
CA GLY A 246 8.55 -22.21 13.47
C GLY A 246 9.32 -20.94 13.80
N PHE A 247 10.20 -20.54 12.90
CA PHE A 247 10.83 -19.23 12.97
C PHE A 247 9.79 -18.18 12.57
N THR A 248 9.58 -17.14 13.40
CA THR A 248 8.61 -16.07 13.14
C THR A 248 9.25 -14.69 13.27
N LEU A 249 8.82 -13.78 12.41
CA LEU A 249 9.14 -12.34 12.44
C LEU A 249 8.02 -11.58 13.15
N ARG A 250 8.34 -10.40 13.70
CA ARG A 250 7.41 -9.52 14.44
C ARG A 250 6.69 -8.50 13.55
N LEU A 251 6.67 -8.72 12.23
CA LEU A 251 6.07 -7.79 11.29
C LEU A 251 4.55 -7.68 11.51
N ARG A 252 4.09 -6.44 11.64
CA ARG A 252 2.69 -6.01 11.74
C ARG A 252 2.23 -5.28 10.48
N GLU A 253 3.16 -4.64 9.76
CA GLU A 253 2.90 -3.97 8.49
C GLU A 253 3.95 -4.35 7.44
N ALA A 254 3.48 -4.71 6.25
CA ALA A 254 4.34 -5.16 5.15
C ALA A 254 3.90 -4.56 3.80
N GLN A 255 4.87 -4.08 3.02
CA GLN A 255 4.71 -3.63 1.65
C GLN A 255 5.88 -4.08 0.77
N GLY A 256 5.61 -4.22 -0.53
CA GLY A 256 6.58 -4.68 -1.54
C GLY A 256 6.56 -6.19 -1.72
N MET A 257 5.36 -6.77 -1.65
CA MET A 257 5.13 -8.22 -1.80
C MET A 257 4.20 -8.48 -2.98
N SER A 258 4.43 -9.62 -3.62
CA SER A 258 3.60 -10.16 -4.69
C SER A 258 2.56 -11.16 -4.15
N GLY A 259 1.48 -11.39 -4.90
CA GLY A 259 0.48 -12.40 -4.52
C GLY A 259 1.05 -13.82 -4.38
N GLY A 260 2.09 -14.15 -5.13
CA GLY A 260 2.76 -15.47 -5.11
C GLY A 260 3.57 -15.76 -3.85
N THR A 261 3.97 -14.73 -3.10
CA THR A 261 4.83 -14.86 -1.92
C THR A 261 4.06 -14.90 -0.59
N LEU A 262 2.73 -14.71 -0.64
CA LEU A 262 1.88 -14.65 0.55
C LEU A 262 1.96 -15.89 1.44
N GLU A 263 2.14 -17.08 0.86
CA GLU A 263 2.27 -18.30 1.66
C GLU A 263 3.51 -18.27 2.56
N ALA A 264 4.67 -17.91 2.03
CA ALA A 264 5.89 -17.80 2.82
C ALA A 264 5.77 -16.69 3.88
N VAL A 265 5.26 -15.52 3.49
CA VAL A 265 5.06 -14.38 4.39
C VAL A 265 4.10 -14.75 5.52
N SER A 266 3.00 -15.43 5.25
CA SER A 266 2.00 -15.82 6.26
C SER A 266 2.48 -16.88 7.25
N GLN A 267 3.48 -17.68 6.87
CA GLN A 267 4.14 -18.61 7.79
C GLN A 267 5.12 -17.88 8.71
N LEU A 268 5.85 -16.90 8.17
CA LEU A 268 6.85 -16.15 8.94
C LEU A 268 6.25 -15.01 9.78
N CYS A 269 5.18 -14.38 9.31
CA CYS A 269 4.63 -13.16 9.90
C CYS A 269 3.15 -13.38 10.27
N PRO A 270 2.87 -14.20 11.31
CA PRO A 270 1.49 -14.51 11.70
C PRO A 270 0.75 -13.32 12.31
N GLU A 271 1.41 -12.23 12.70
CA GLU A 271 0.81 -11.07 13.38
C GLU A 271 0.50 -9.88 12.45
N LEU A 272 0.60 -10.05 11.13
CA LEU A 272 0.35 -8.96 10.17
C LEU A 272 -1.07 -8.40 10.27
N ARG A 273 -1.17 -7.06 10.31
CA ARG A 273 -2.40 -6.28 10.39
C ARG A 273 -2.60 -5.35 9.20
N SER A 274 -1.51 -4.95 8.53
CA SER A 274 -1.52 -4.10 7.34
C SER A 274 -0.68 -4.75 6.25
N ILE A 275 -1.24 -4.88 5.06
CA ILE A 275 -0.54 -5.46 3.90
C ILE A 275 -0.80 -4.58 2.67
N SER A 276 0.26 -4.32 1.91
CA SER A 276 0.19 -3.76 0.56
C SER A 276 0.79 -4.72 -0.45
N LEU A 277 0.00 -5.11 -1.45
CA LEU A 277 0.35 -6.07 -2.49
C LEU A 277 0.42 -5.40 -3.85
N ASP A 278 1.42 -5.80 -4.62
CA ASP A 278 1.49 -5.53 -6.05
C ASP A 278 1.31 -6.84 -6.81
N CYS A 279 0.23 -6.95 -7.58
CA CYS A 279 -0.07 -8.13 -8.37
C CYS A 279 0.18 -7.79 -9.84
N GLU A 280 1.03 -8.56 -10.50
CA GLU A 280 1.30 -8.42 -11.94
C GLU A 280 0.16 -9.00 -12.79
N GLU A 281 0.10 -8.69 -14.08
CA GLU A 281 -1.01 -9.10 -14.98
C GLU A 281 -1.06 -10.61 -15.29
N ASP A 282 0.09 -11.29 -15.23
CA ASP A 282 0.24 -12.60 -15.87
C ASP A 282 0.15 -13.75 -14.87
N GLY A 283 -1.07 -14.20 -14.58
CA GLY A 283 -1.28 -15.48 -13.90
C GLY A 283 -2.73 -15.94 -13.91
N PRO A 284 -3.08 -17.05 -14.60
CA PRO A 284 -4.37 -17.68 -14.34
C PRO A 284 -4.42 -18.07 -12.85
N SER A 285 -5.55 -17.81 -12.18
CA SER A 285 -5.82 -18.15 -10.76
C SER A 285 -5.27 -17.23 -9.66
N GLN A 286 -4.78 -16.02 -9.97
CA GLN A 286 -4.30 -15.06 -8.98
C GLN A 286 -5.30 -14.80 -7.83
N GLY A 287 -6.59 -14.61 -8.14
CA GLY A 287 -7.61 -14.41 -7.12
C GLY A 287 -7.70 -15.56 -6.09
N SER A 288 -7.46 -16.79 -6.52
CA SER A 288 -7.47 -17.97 -5.64
C SER A 288 -6.21 -18.07 -4.78
N CYS A 289 -5.04 -17.74 -5.33
CA CYS A 289 -3.78 -17.66 -4.59
C CYS A 289 -3.84 -16.55 -3.53
N LEU A 290 -4.36 -15.38 -3.90
CA LEU A 290 -4.62 -14.27 -2.97
C LEU A 290 -5.57 -14.71 -1.86
N ALA A 291 -6.65 -15.43 -2.18
CA ALA A 291 -7.58 -15.92 -1.18
C ALA A 291 -6.94 -16.91 -0.20
N ALA A 292 -6.16 -17.86 -0.71
CA ALA A 292 -5.45 -18.83 0.13
C ALA A 292 -4.41 -18.17 1.03
N GLY A 293 -3.62 -17.24 0.48
CA GLY A 293 -2.61 -16.49 1.24
C GLY A 293 -3.25 -15.60 2.31
N LEU A 294 -4.25 -14.80 1.95
CA LEU A 294 -4.91 -13.87 2.87
C LEU A 294 -5.76 -14.57 3.94
N ALA A 295 -6.27 -15.78 3.67
CA ALA A 295 -7.05 -16.55 4.63
C ALA A 295 -6.30 -16.82 5.94
N ARG A 296 -4.96 -16.81 5.92
CA ARG A 296 -4.15 -17.05 7.12
C ARG A 296 -4.15 -15.91 8.12
N TRP A 297 -4.45 -14.70 7.67
CA TRP A 297 -4.66 -13.53 8.52
C TRP A 297 -6.16 -13.21 8.70
N ALA A 298 -7.04 -14.16 8.41
CA ALA A 298 -8.47 -14.01 8.65
C ALA A 298 -8.76 -13.72 10.13
N GLY A 299 -9.48 -12.64 10.40
CA GLY A 299 -9.79 -12.21 11.77
C GLY A 299 -8.87 -11.15 12.34
N GLN A 300 -7.70 -10.91 11.73
CA GLN A 300 -6.72 -9.94 12.23
C GLN A 300 -6.36 -8.84 11.24
N LEU A 301 -6.36 -9.12 9.93
CA LEU A 301 -5.99 -8.11 8.94
C LEU A 301 -7.00 -6.96 8.96
N ARG A 302 -6.49 -5.74 9.12
CA ARG A 302 -7.27 -4.50 9.24
C ARG A 302 -7.17 -3.64 8.00
N VAL A 303 -6.00 -3.61 7.38
CA VAL A 303 -5.68 -2.75 6.25
C VAL A 303 -5.17 -3.62 5.12
N LEU A 304 -5.81 -3.48 3.96
CA LEU A 304 -5.38 -4.13 2.74
C LEU A 304 -5.31 -3.10 1.61
N SER A 305 -4.15 -3.00 0.98
CA SER A 305 -3.95 -2.28 -0.27
C SER A 305 -3.55 -3.30 -1.34
N VAL A 306 -4.21 -3.30 -2.48
CA VAL A 306 -3.90 -4.21 -3.59
C VAL A 306 -3.88 -3.43 -4.88
N ARG A 307 -2.74 -3.44 -5.58
CA ARG A 307 -2.69 -3.15 -7.01
C ARG A 307 -2.95 -4.45 -7.75
N PHE A 308 -4.06 -4.51 -8.49
CA PHE A 308 -4.53 -5.71 -9.15
C PHE A 308 -5.14 -5.36 -10.52
N PRO A 309 -4.40 -5.58 -11.62
CA PRO A 309 -4.85 -5.32 -12.99
C PRO A 309 -5.79 -6.42 -13.54
N GLY A 310 -6.58 -7.05 -12.66
CA GLY A 310 -7.54 -8.10 -13.00
C GLY A 310 -8.98 -7.67 -12.72
N PRO A 311 -9.96 -8.52 -13.07
CA PRO A 311 -11.36 -8.22 -12.85
C PRO A 311 -11.71 -8.32 -11.35
N LEU A 312 -12.52 -7.37 -10.85
CA LEU A 312 -12.78 -7.23 -9.40
C LEU A 312 -13.39 -8.49 -8.75
N ASP A 313 -14.13 -9.29 -9.50
CA ASP A 313 -14.74 -10.54 -9.05
C ASP A 313 -13.72 -11.59 -8.59
N GLU A 314 -12.52 -11.59 -9.17
CA GLU A 314 -11.43 -12.47 -8.75
C GLU A 314 -10.91 -12.14 -7.34
N LEU A 315 -11.08 -10.91 -6.85
CA LEU A 315 -10.68 -10.51 -5.50
C LEU A 315 -11.72 -10.89 -4.43
N LEU A 316 -12.98 -11.12 -4.81
CA LEU A 316 -14.05 -11.38 -3.85
C LEU A 316 -13.82 -12.62 -2.97
N PRO A 317 -13.32 -13.76 -3.48
CA PRO A 317 -12.97 -14.89 -2.64
C PRO A 317 -11.97 -14.51 -1.54
N ALA A 318 -10.98 -13.67 -1.87
CA ALA A 318 -9.98 -13.21 -0.92
C ALA A 318 -10.56 -12.25 0.13
N LEU A 319 -11.40 -11.32 -0.30
CA LEU A 319 -12.14 -10.43 0.61
C LEU A 319 -13.04 -11.20 1.58
N ARG A 320 -13.75 -12.22 1.08
CA ARG A 320 -14.60 -13.10 1.90
C ARG A 320 -13.79 -13.92 2.89
N ALA A 321 -12.60 -14.41 2.50
CA ALA A 321 -11.71 -15.18 3.36
C ALA A 321 -11.29 -14.39 4.62
N MET A 322 -11.19 -13.07 4.52
CA MET A 322 -10.86 -12.19 5.66
C MET A 322 -12.00 -11.95 6.65
N LYS A 323 -13.20 -12.51 6.41
CA LYS A 323 -14.36 -12.53 7.32
C LYS A 323 -14.82 -11.15 7.81
N GLY A 324 -14.62 -10.10 7.01
CA GLY A 324 -15.14 -8.76 7.31
C GLY A 324 -14.43 -7.99 8.43
N PHE A 325 -13.19 -8.34 8.76
CA PHE A 325 -12.38 -7.63 9.77
C PHE A 325 -11.66 -6.39 9.24
N LEU A 326 -11.66 -6.20 7.92
CA LEU A 326 -11.07 -5.05 7.24
C LEU A 326 -11.76 -3.75 7.65
N VAL A 327 -10.91 -2.77 7.95
CA VAL A 327 -11.24 -1.39 8.32
C VAL A 327 -10.87 -0.44 7.19
N SER A 328 -9.79 -0.73 6.46
CA SER A 328 -9.38 0.04 5.28
C SER A 328 -9.12 -0.90 4.12
N LEU A 329 -9.68 -0.56 2.96
CA LEU A 329 -9.46 -1.27 1.71
C LEU A 329 -9.11 -0.27 0.60
N THR A 330 -7.96 -0.47 -0.02
CA THR A 330 -7.53 0.24 -1.22
C THR A 330 -7.35 -0.76 -2.36
N LEU A 331 -8.01 -0.51 -3.49
CA LEU A 331 -7.91 -1.30 -4.70
C LEU A 331 -7.46 -0.39 -5.83
N GLU A 332 -6.38 -0.77 -6.51
CA GLU A 332 -5.80 -0.01 -7.63
C GLU A 332 -5.71 -0.86 -8.90
N GLY A 333 -6.00 -0.26 -10.06
CA GLY A 333 -5.90 -0.92 -11.36
C GLY A 333 -7.00 -1.95 -11.65
N VAL A 334 -8.01 -2.08 -10.79
CA VAL A 334 -9.01 -3.14 -10.92
C VAL A 334 -9.90 -2.92 -12.15
N ARG A 335 -10.11 -3.97 -12.93
CA ARG A 335 -11.02 -3.96 -14.07
C ARG A 335 -12.44 -4.22 -13.59
N THR A 336 -13.37 -3.45 -14.12
CA THR A 336 -14.78 -3.59 -13.79
C THR A 336 -15.60 -3.96 -15.03
N SER A 337 -16.49 -4.93 -14.86
CA SER A 337 -17.57 -5.28 -15.78
C SER A 337 -18.92 -4.71 -15.33
N SER A 338 -19.90 -4.65 -16.24
CA SER A 338 -21.29 -4.26 -15.95
C SER A 338 -21.96 -5.10 -14.85
N HIS A 339 -21.54 -6.36 -14.73
CA HIS A 339 -22.02 -7.30 -13.72
C HIS A 339 -21.15 -7.32 -12.45
N THR A 340 -20.14 -6.46 -12.37
CA THR A 340 -19.22 -6.42 -11.24
C THR A 340 -20.01 -6.15 -9.96
N PRO A 341 -19.91 -7.05 -8.97
CA PRO A 341 -20.73 -6.92 -7.80
C PRO A 341 -19.98 -6.05 -6.77
N VAL A 342 -19.91 -4.74 -7.04
CA VAL A 342 -19.43 -3.77 -6.04
C VAL A 342 -20.21 -3.96 -4.74
N LEU A 343 -21.51 -4.29 -4.83
CA LEU A 343 -22.33 -4.69 -3.70
C LEU A 343 -21.77 -5.92 -2.95
N GLU A 344 -21.28 -6.95 -3.62
CA GLU A 344 -20.68 -8.12 -2.95
C GLU A 344 -19.39 -7.77 -2.22
N LEU A 345 -18.60 -6.83 -2.74
CA LEU A 345 -17.45 -6.28 -2.02
C LEU A 345 -17.90 -5.62 -0.71
N LEU A 346 -18.97 -4.83 -0.74
CA LEU A 346 -19.52 -4.20 0.47
C LEU A 346 -20.05 -5.24 1.47
N HIS A 347 -20.67 -6.31 0.99
CA HIS A 347 -21.10 -7.44 1.83
C HIS A 347 -19.92 -8.19 2.46
N ALA A 348 -18.80 -8.32 1.74
CA ALA A 348 -17.60 -8.99 2.25
C ALA A 348 -16.90 -8.18 3.35
N CYS A 349 -17.04 -6.84 3.34
CA CYS A 349 -16.31 -5.93 4.22
C CYS A 349 -17.25 -4.96 4.99
N PRO A 350 -18.11 -5.46 5.90
CA PRO A 350 -19.12 -4.64 6.59
C PRO A 350 -18.56 -3.63 7.62
N ARG A 351 -17.28 -3.75 7.98
CA ARG A 351 -16.61 -2.91 9.00
C ARG A 351 -15.74 -1.80 8.42
N LEU A 352 -15.78 -1.59 7.11
CA LEU A 352 -14.97 -0.57 6.46
C LEU A 352 -15.24 0.82 7.02
N ARG A 353 -14.15 1.51 7.34
CA ARG A 353 -14.07 2.94 7.65
C ARG A 353 -13.55 3.74 6.46
N SER A 354 -12.68 3.13 5.66
CA SER A 354 -12.11 3.73 4.46
C SER A 354 -12.20 2.75 3.29
N LEU A 355 -12.77 3.20 2.17
CA LEU A 355 -12.79 2.48 0.90
C LEU A 355 -12.25 3.38 -0.20
N VAL A 356 -11.21 2.91 -0.88
CA VAL A 356 -10.61 3.56 -2.04
C VAL A 356 -10.57 2.57 -3.19
N VAL A 357 -11.17 2.92 -4.32
CA VAL A 357 -11.16 2.10 -5.52
C VAL A 357 -10.73 2.96 -6.70
N HIS A 358 -9.60 2.61 -7.31
CA HIS A 358 -9.13 3.11 -8.59
C HIS A 358 -9.36 2.01 -9.63
N ALA A 359 -10.32 2.21 -10.51
CA ALA A 359 -10.82 1.18 -11.42
C ALA A 359 -10.82 1.63 -12.88
N GLU A 360 -10.69 0.67 -13.78
CA GLU A 360 -10.99 0.89 -15.19
C GLU A 360 -12.49 0.74 -15.45
N PRO A 361 -13.13 1.67 -16.20
CA PRO A 361 -14.55 1.57 -16.50
C PRO A 361 -14.85 0.40 -17.45
N PRO A 362 -16.09 -0.13 -17.45
CA PRO A 362 -16.48 -1.20 -18.37
C PRO A 362 -16.37 -0.75 -19.83
N LEU A 363 -15.81 -1.60 -20.70
CA LEU A 363 -15.62 -1.30 -22.13
C LEU A 363 -16.92 -1.31 -22.95
N ALA A 364 -17.96 -2.01 -22.49
CA ALA A 364 -19.21 -2.18 -23.24
C ALA A 364 -20.37 -1.42 -22.57
N PRO A 365 -21.15 -0.62 -23.33
CA PRO A 365 -22.38 -0.02 -22.82
C PRO A 365 -23.42 -1.11 -22.50
N GLN A 366 -24.10 -0.97 -21.36
CA GLN A 366 -25.19 -1.86 -20.98
C GLN A 366 -26.49 -1.51 -21.74
N GLU A 367 -27.21 -2.51 -22.23
CA GLU A 367 -28.57 -2.34 -22.77
C GLU A 367 -29.57 -2.04 -21.63
N GLU A 368 -30.50 -1.12 -21.89
CA GLU A 368 -31.41 -0.59 -20.88
C GLU A 368 -32.58 -1.55 -20.57
N GLU A 369 -32.38 -2.57 -19.71
CA GLU A 369 -33.51 -3.33 -19.14
C GLU A 369 -34.07 -2.63 -17.88
N GLU A 370 -35.32 -2.21 -17.89
CA GLU A 370 -35.97 -1.53 -16.75
C GLU A 370 -36.24 -2.50 -15.59
N ASP A 371 -35.26 -2.74 -14.72
CA ASP A 371 -35.51 -3.48 -13.48
C ASP A 371 -35.91 -2.52 -12.34
N GLU A 372 -37.10 -2.76 -11.80
CA GLU A 372 -37.58 -2.20 -10.53
C GLU A 372 -36.77 -2.80 -9.36
N GLU A 373 -35.55 -2.32 -9.11
CA GLU A 373 -34.76 -2.81 -7.98
C GLU A 373 -35.43 -2.45 -6.63
N GLU A 374 -36.07 -3.45 -6.03
CA GLU A 374 -36.58 -3.44 -4.67
C GLU A 374 -35.44 -3.19 -3.67
N ASP A 375 -35.64 -2.22 -2.76
CA ASP A 375 -34.78 -1.79 -1.64
C ASP A 375 -34.47 -2.92 -0.60
N ARG A 376 -34.63 -4.21 -0.94
CA ARG A 376 -34.43 -5.36 -0.02
C ARG A 376 -32.96 -5.77 -0.01
N ASP A 377 -32.40 -5.84 1.20
CA ASP A 377 -31.06 -6.37 1.52
C ASP A 377 -29.85 -5.56 1.02
N LEU A 378 -29.96 -4.22 1.03
CA LEU A 378 -28.84 -3.33 0.74
C LEU A 378 -27.81 -3.32 1.89
N PRO A 379 -26.50 -3.52 1.61
CA PRO A 379 -25.47 -3.53 2.64
C PRO A 379 -25.35 -2.14 3.27
N CYS A 380 -25.35 -2.08 4.60
CA CYS A 380 -25.10 -0.87 5.35
C CYS A 380 -23.66 -0.89 5.88
N LEU A 381 -22.89 0.18 5.62
CA LEU A 381 -21.56 0.38 6.19
C LEU A 381 -21.62 1.48 7.26
N PRO A 382 -22.13 1.17 8.47
CA PRO A 382 -22.39 2.19 9.48
C PRO A 382 -21.11 2.90 9.98
N GLN A 383 -19.95 2.29 9.74
CA GLN A 383 -18.64 2.79 10.16
C GLN A 383 -17.90 3.55 9.06
N LEU A 384 -18.43 3.62 7.84
CA LEU A 384 -17.70 4.22 6.72
C LEU A 384 -17.60 5.74 6.89
N CYS A 385 -16.37 6.23 6.97
CA CYS A 385 -16.03 7.64 7.13
C CYS A 385 -15.45 8.26 5.85
N SER A 386 -14.80 7.44 5.01
CA SER A 386 -14.13 7.87 3.79
C SER A 386 -14.45 6.94 2.62
N LEU A 387 -14.96 7.52 1.53
CA LEU A 387 -15.24 6.83 0.28
C LEU A 387 -14.54 7.55 -0.88
N SER A 388 -13.74 6.84 -1.66
CA SER A 388 -13.14 7.33 -2.89
C SER A 388 -13.35 6.31 -4.00
N LEU A 389 -14.07 6.69 -5.06
CA LEU A 389 -14.19 5.93 -6.29
C LEU A 389 -13.65 6.78 -7.43
N ASN A 390 -12.57 6.32 -8.03
CA ASN A 390 -11.87 6.99 -9.12
C ASN A 390 -11.81 6.06 -10.32
N PHE A 391 -12.32 6.51 -11.45
CA PHE A 391 -12.30 5.74 -12.68
C PHE A 391 -11.31 6.34 -13.67
N SER A 392 -10.52 5.49 -14.31
CA SER A 392 -9.65 5.93 -15.40
C SER A 392 -10.50 6.53 -16.52
N PHE A 393 -10.00 7.61 -17.12
CA PHE A 393 -10.72 8.40 -18.09
C PHE A 393 -9.79 8.78 -19.24
N ASP A 394 -10.14 8.38 -20.46
CA ASP A 394 -9.47 8.86 -21.66
C ASP A 394 -9.85 10.32 -21.89
N GLN A 395 -8.86 11.22 -21.81
CA GLN A 395 -9.05 12.66 -22.00
C GLN A 395 -9.66 13.01 -23.37
N ARG A 396 -9.57 12.11 -24.36
CA ARG A 396 -10.17 12.28 -25.69
C ARG A 396 -11.68 12.09 -25.70
N GLN A 397 -12.23 11.33 -24.75
CA GLN A 397 -13.67 11.18 -24.61
C GLN A 397 -14.22 12.43 -23.90
N MET A 398 -15.21 13.10 -24.49
CA MET A 398 -15.81 14.28 -23.84
C MET A 398 -16.75 13.91 -22.70
N LYS A 399 -17.33 12.71 -22.70
CA LYS A 399 -18.27 12.24 -21.66
C LYS A 399 -18.15 10.71 -21.48
N THR A 400 -18.03 10.25 -20.23
CA THR A 400 -18.05 8.82 -19.89
C THR A 400 -19.42 8.21 -20.23
N VAL A 401 -19.46 6.97 -20.70
CA VAL A 401 -20.71 6.23 -20.88
C VAL A 401 -21.33 5.97 -19.50
N MET A 402 -22.53 6.51 -19.26
CA MET A 402 -23.22 6.50 -17.96
C MET A 402 -24.25 5.38 -17.85
N SER A 403 -23.86 4.12 -18.05
CA SER A 403 -24.80 2.99 -18.11
C SER A 403 -24.67 1.99 -16.96
N TRP A 404 -23.74 2.18 -16.00
CA TRP A 404 -23.49 1.18 -14.98
C TRP A 404 -24.48 1.24 -13.81
N ARG A 405 -25.53 0.42 -13.87
CA ARG A 405 -26.64 0.43 -12.91
C ARG A 405 -26.31 -0.17 -11.55
N SER A 406 -25.59 -1.30 -11.50
CA SER A 406 -25.22 -1.93 -10.22
C SER A 406 -24.35 -1.00 -9.37
N LEU A 407 -23.52 -0.16 -10.00
CA LEU A 407 -22.78 0.91 -9.32
C LEU A 407 -23.69 1.99 -8.74
N ARG A 408 -24.75 2.40 -9.47
CA ARG A 408 -25.77 3.32 -8.96
C ARG A 408 -26.44 2.77 -7.70
N GLY A 409 -26.79 1.49 -7.69
CA GLY A 409 -27.31 0.78 -6.53
C GLY A 409 -26.30 0.77 -5.36
N ALA A 410 -25.05 0.42 -5.63
CA ALA A 410 -23.97 0.43 -4.63
C ALA A 410 -23.74 1.82 -4.01
N LEU A 411 -23.71 2.87 -4.84
CA LEU A 411 -23.60 4.26 -4.38
C LEU A 411 -24.77 4.68 -3.50
N TRP A 412 -25.99 4.29 -3.88
CA TRP A 412 -27.16 4.50 -3.04
C TRP A 412 -27.01 3.82 -1.67
N CYS A 413 -26.54 2.56 -1.63
CA CYS A 413 -26.28 1.85 -0.38
C CYS A 413 -25.24 2.56 0.48
N LEU A 414 -24.10 2.91 -0.13
CA LEU A 414 -22.97 3.57 0.53
C LEU A 414 -23.39 4.91 1.13
N LEU A 415 -23.98 5.79 0.32
CA LEU A 415 -24.31 7.15 0.75
C LEU A 415 -25.49 7.18 1.73
N SER A 416 -26.44 6.24 1.60
CA SER A 416 -27.60 6.21 2.50
C SER A 416 -27.40 5.39 3.77
N GLY A 417 -26.50 4.39 3.74
CA GLY A 417 -26.21 3.47 4.83
C GLY A 417 -24.98 3.83 5.68
N SER A 418 -24.31 4.94 5.36
CA SER A 418 -23.08 5.40 6.06
C SER A 418 -23.31 6.74 6.76
N PRO A 419 -23.84 6.75 8.00
CA PRO A 419 -24.15 7.99 8.72
C PRO A 419 -22.91 8.76 9.17
N LEU A 420 -21.76 8.09 9.26
CA LEU A 420 -20.47 8.67 9.66
C LEU A 420 -19.64 9.19 8.48
N LEU A 421 -20.19 9.20 7.27
CA LEU A 421 -19.44 9.55 6.07
C LEU A 421 -19.04 11.04 6.07
N GLU A 422 -17.74 11.30 6.14
CA GLU A 422 -17.15 12.64 6.22
C GLU A 422 -16.54 13.08 4.89
N ARG A 423 -15.99 12.12 4.13
CA ARG A 423 -15.26 12.37 2.88
C ARG A 423 -15.80 11.47 1.78
N VAL A 424 -16.25 12.09 0.69
CA VAL A 424 -16.71 11.42 -0.52
C VAL A 424 -15.98 12.00 -1.72
N SER A 425 -15.29 11.15 -2.48
CA SER A 425 -14.67 11.49 -3.75
C SER A 425 -15.20 10.57 -4.83
N LEU A 426 -15.87 11.14 -5.83
CA LEU A 426 -16.44 10.44 -6.98
C LEU A 426 -15.87 11.09 -8.23
N VAL A 427 -14.88 10.44 -8.85
CA VAL A 427 -14.15 10.97 -10.01
C VAL A 427 -14.48 10.14 -11.23
N ALA A 428 -15.00 10.79 -12.28
CA ALA A 428 -15.33 10.18 -13.57
C ALA A 428 -16.21 8.92 -13.49
N VAL A 429 -17.10 8.85 -12.50
CA VAL A 429 -17.92 7.67 -12.22
C VAL A 429 -18.83 7.33 -13.42
N PRO A 430 -18.79 6.10 -13.95
CA PRO A 430 -19.53 5.68 -15.15
C PRO A 430 -21.02 5.36 -14.89
N CYS A 431 -21.69 6.14 -14.03
CA CYS A 431 -23.13 6.00 -13.78
C CYS A 431 -23.77 7.37 -13.48
N PRO A 432 -25.07 7.55 -13.77
CA PRO A 432 -25.74 8.81 -13.52
C PRO A 432 -25.88 9.03 -12.00
N LEU A 433 -25.17 10.03 -11.49
CA LEU A 433 -25.17 10.37 -10.07
C LEU A 433 -26.39 11.22 -9.66
N GLU A 434 -26.95 12.00 -10.60
CA GLU A 434 -28.10 12.89 -10.34
C GLU A 434 -29.28 12.16 -9.69
N PRO A 435 -29.76 11.00 -10.20
CA PRO A 435 -30.87 10.28 -9.56
C PRO A 435 -30.52 9.74 -8.16
N VAL A 436 -29.26 9.41 -7.89
CA VAL A 436 -28.81 8.94 -6.57
C VAL A 436 -28.96 10.07 -5.55
N PHE A 437 -28.42 11.24 -5.85
CA PHE A 437 -28.50 12.39 -4.95
C PHE A 437 -29.91 12.96 -4.82
N GLN A 438 -30.71 13.00 -5.88
CA GLN A 438 -32.12 13.39 -5.78
C GLN A 438 -32.90 12.46 -4.85
N LYS A 439 -32.65 11.13 -4.92
CA LYS A 439 -33.27 10.16 -4.00
C LYS A 439 -32.81 10.39 -2.56
N LEU A 440 -31.54 10.78 -2.34
CA LEU A 440 -30.99 11.08 -1.01
C LEU A 440 -31.63 12.35 -0.42
N LEU A 441 -31.76 13.41 -1.22
CA LEU A 441 -32.32 14.69 -0.79
C LEU A 441 -33.83 14.63 -0.52
N LYS A 442 -34.58 13.78 -1.26
CA LYS A 442 -36.02 13.60 -1.07
C LYS A 442 -36.38 12.70 0.13
N ARG A 443 -35.41 12.01 0.74
CA ARG A 443 -35.69 11.03 1.78
C ARG A 443 -36.19 11.72 3.05
N PRO A 444 -37.42 11.45 3.51
CA PRO A 444 -37.93 12.06 4.73
C PRO A 444 -37.12 11.57 5.93
N ALA A 445 -36.87 12.46 6.89
CA ALA A 445 -36.14 12.19 8.13
C ALA A 445 -36.88 11.24 9.11
N THR A 446 -37.84 10.45 8.61
CA THR A 446 -38.80 9.67 9.40
C THR A 446 -38.33 8.27 9.77
N ARG A 447 -37.16 7.81 9.30
CA ARG A 447 -36.50 6.63 9.87
C ARG A 447 -35.76 7.04 11.15
N PRO A 448 -35.69 6.19 12.19
CA PRO A 448 -35.03 6.49 13.48
C PRO A 448 -33.50 6.65 13.40
N HIS A 449 -32.92 6.62 12.20
CA HIS A 449 -31.49 6.80 11.96
C HIS A 449 -31.25 8.19 11.36
N SER A 450 -30.17 8.85 11.79
CA SER A 450 -29.75 10.18 11.34
C SER A 450 -29.86 10.35 9.82
N PRO A 451 -30.23 11.55 9.32
CA PRO A 451 -30.29 11.80 7.89
C PRO A 451 -28.94 11.45 7.22
N PRO A 452 -28.96 10.89 5.99
CA PRO A 452 -27.73 10.50 5.31
C PRO A 452 -26.84 11.72 5.11
N LEU A 453 -25.53 11.50 5.10
CA LEU A 453 -24.51 12.53 4.84
C LEU A 453 -24.43 13.68 5.88
N GLN A 454 -25.07 13.55 7.05
CA GLN A 454 -25.04 14.60 8.09
C GLN A 454 -23.62 15.02 8.50
N GLN A 455 -22.67 14.09 8.45
CA GLN A 455 -21.27 14.31 8.82
C GLN A 455 -20.37 14.72 7.64
N LEU A 456 -20.93 14.88 6.44
CA LEU A 456 -20.16 15.15 5.23
C LEU A 456 -19.46 16.51 5.32
N CYS A 457 -18.13 16.48 5.26
CA CYS A 457 -17.24 17.64 5.28
C CYS A 457 -16.61 17.91 3.91
N HIS A 458 -16.29 16.86 3.15
CA HIS A 458 -15.69 17.00 1.82
C HIS A 458 -16.47 16.18 0.79
N LEU A 459 -16.84 16.83 -0.30
CA LEU A 459 -17.50 16.21 -1.44
C LEU A 459 -16.77 16.58 -2.72
N SER A 460 -16.24 15.60 -3.43
CA SER A 460 -15.70 15.76 -4.78
C SER A 460 -16.55 14.97 -5.76
N LEU A 461 -16.99 15.66 -6.83
CA LEU A 461 -17.83 15.13 -7.90
C LEU A 461 -17.15 15.37 -9.26
N VAL A 462 -15.83 15.35 -9.29
CA VAL A 462 -15.02 15.69 -10.48
C VAL A 462 -15.47 14.86 -11.69
N ARG A 463 -15.66 15.54 -12.83
CA ARG A 463 -16.11 14.92 -14.10
C ARG A 463 -17.39 14.09 -13.94
N SER A 464 -18.37 14.63 -13.22
CA SER A 464 -19.67 13.98 -13.02
C SER A 464 -20.82 14.72 -13.71
N ASP A 465 -21.89 13.98 -14.01
CA ASP A 465 -23.14 14.53 -14.57
C ASP A 465 -24.12 14.88 -13.44
N ILE A 466 -23.91 16.06 -12.84
CA ILE A 466 -24.69 16.59 -11.72
C ILE A 466 -25.25 17.96 -12.07
N SER A 467 -26.54 18.15 -11.83
CA SER A 467 -27.20 19.43 -11.99
C SER A 467 -26.80 20.41 -10.88
N ILE A 468 -26.86 21.70 -11.20
CA ILE A 468 -26.64 22.75 -10.20
C ILE A 468 -27.66 22.71 -9.06
N GLU A 469 -28.90 22.29 -9.35
CA GLU A 469 -29.96 22.17 -8.35
C GLU A 469 -29.62 21.11 -7.32
N THR A 470 -29.08 19.97 -7.76
CA THR A 470 -28.61 18.91 -6.87
C THR A 470 -27.38 19.34 -6.08
N ALA A 471 -26.42 20.03 -6.69
CA ALA A 471 -25.26 20.58 -5.96
C ALA A 471 -25.69 21.57 -4.86
N LEU A 472 -26.63 22.48 -5.17
CA LEU A 472 -27.23 23.39 -4.20
C LEU A 472 -28.02 22.64 -3.11
N GLY A 473 -28.77 21.60 -3.49
CA GLY A 473 -29.49 20.73 -2.58
C GLY A 473 -28.56 20.04 -1.58
N LEU A 474 -27.44 19.48 -2.05
CA LEU A 474 -26.42 18.86 -1.20
C LEU A 474 -25.75 19.87 -0.29
N MET A 475 -25.37 21.04 -0.83
CA MET A 475 -24.76 22.09 -0.03
C MET A 475 -25.72 22.64 1.03
N THR A 476 -27.04 22.67 0.75
CA THR A 476 -28.04 23.12 1.72
C THR A 476 -28.38 22.07 2.76
N ALA A 477 -28.48 20.80 2.37
CA ALA A 477 -28.75 19.68 3.27
C ALA A 477 -27.59 19.41 4.24
N ASN A 478 -26.33 19.53 3.80
CA ASN A 478 -25.15 19.19 4.58
C ASN A 478 -24.58 20.42 5.28
N ARG A 479 -24.77 20.53 6.60
CA ARG A 479 -24.34 21.71 7.38
C ARG A 479 -22.84 21.75 7.68
N ARG A 480 -22.15 20.61 7.62
CA ARG A 480 -20.72 20.48 7.92
C ARG A 480 -19.83 20.56 6.68
N LEU A 481 -20.42 20.64 5.49
CA LEU A 481 -19.67 20.66 4.23
C LEU A 481 -18.73 21.87 4.19
N SER A 482 -17.43 21.62 4.16
CA SER A 482 -16.36 22.63 4.09
C SER A 482 -15.66 22.66 2.73
N SER A 483 -15.73 21.58 1.95
CA SER A 483 -15.15 21.52 0.60
C SER A 483 -16.12 20.87 -0.39
N LEU A 484 -16.29 21.51 -1.55
CA LEU A 484 -17.07 21.00 -2.68
C LEU A 484 -16.25 21.16 -3.98
N ASP A 485 -15.90 20.06 -4.62
CA ASP A 485 -15.19 20.05 -5.90
C ASP A 485 -16.12 19.60 -7.04
N LEU A 486 -16.28 20.48 -8.03
CA LEU A 486 -17.12 20.30 -9.23
C LEU A 486 -16.30 20.42 -10.52
N SER A 487 -14.98 20.24 -10.45
CA SER A 487 -14.08 20.40 -11.58
C SER A 487 -14.45 19.45 -12.73
N GLY A 488 -14.52 19.96 -13.95
CA GLY A 488 -14.89 19.16 -15.13
C GLY A 488 -16.33 18.64 -15.17
N CYS A 489 -17.25 19.09 -14.29
CA CYS A 489 -18.67 18.72 -14.37
C CYS A 489 -19.36 19.31 -15.60
N TRP A 490 -19.97 18.45 -16.45
CA TRP A 490 -20.52 18.88 -17.75
C TRP A 490 -21.76 19.78 -17.67
N ALA A 491 -22.57 19.65 -16.62
CA ALA A 491 -23.82 20.39 -16.46
C ALA A 491 -23.66 21.68 -15.64
N VAL A 492 -22.43 22.04 -15.24
CA VAL A 492 -22.15 23.21 -14.39
C VAL A 492 -21.57 24.35 -15.23
N SER A 493 -22.37 25.41 -15.45
CA SER A 493 -21.95 26.63 -16.13
C SER A 493 -21.29 27.65 -15.19
N LEU A 494 -20.66 28.69 -15.75
CA LEU A 494 -20.12 29.81 -14.97
C LEU A 494 -21.20 30.53 -14.13
N ASP A 495 -22.42 30.67 -14.66
CA ASP A 495 -23.51 31.31 -13.92
C ASP A 495 -24.02 30.43 -12.77
N ASN A 496 -24.04 29.11 -12.96
CA ASN A 496 -24.29 28.12 -11.91
C ASN A 496 -23.27 28.30 -10.77
N MET A 497 -21.99 28.46 -11.10
CA MET A 497 -20.93 28.67 -10.13
C MET A 497 -21.08 29.97 -9.34
N ARG A 498 -21.45 31.07 -10.01
CA ARG A 498 -21.75 32.34 -9.33
C ARG A 498 -22.91 32.18 -8.34
N GLN A 499 -23.93 31.40 -8.68
CA GLN A 499 -25.04 31.10 -7.78
C GLN A 499 -24.61 30.27 -6.56
N LEU A 500 -23.75 29.26 -6.76
CA LEU A 500 -23.16 28.47 -5.67
C LEU A 500 -22.33 29.35 -4.73
N GLN A 501 -21.44 30.19 -5.27
CA GLN A 501 -20.60 31.10 -4.46
C GLN A 501 -21.44 32.10 -3.66
N ARG A 502 -22.52 32.64 -4.23
CA ARG A 502 -23.46 33.52 -3.49
C ARG A 502 -24.15 32.79 -2.34
N THR A 503 -24.40 31.49 -2.49
CA THR A 503 -25.03 30.68 -1.45
C THR A 503 -24.00 30.24 -0.40
N ALA A 504 -22.77 29.92 -0.82
CA ALA A 504 -21.64 29.60 0.04
C ALA A 504 -21.20 30.80 0.89
N THR A 505 -21.13 32.02 0.35
CA THR A 505 -20.80 33.22 1.16
C THR A 505 -21.78 33.49 2.30
N ARG A 506 -23.05 33.03 2.18
CA ARG A 506 -24.02 33.06 3.27
C ARG A 506 -23.73 32.02 4.35
N ARG A 507 -23.06 30.92 4.01
CA ARG A 507 -22.61 29.84 4.89
C ARG A 507 -21.10 29.95 5.10
N ARG A 508 -20.67 30.66 6.15
CA ARG A 508 -19.23 30.88 6.41
C ARG A 508 -18.44 29.55 6.32
N HIS A 509 -17.36 29.56 5.54
CA HIS A 509 -16.32 28.51 5.42
C HIS A 509 -16.56 27.30 4.49
N ILE A 510 -17.07 27.50 3.26
CA ILE A 510 -17.05 26.46 2.20
C ILE A 510 -16.10 26.86 1.07
N THR A 511 -15.12 26.01 0.78
CA THR A 511 -14.25 26.10 -0.40
C THR A 511 -14.93 25.38 -1.57
N ILE A 512 -15.06 26.07 -2.71
CA ILE A 512 -15.61 25.47 -3.93
C ILE A 512 -14.54 25.51 -5.02
N THR A 513 -14.19 24.33 -5.53
CA THR A 513 -13.25 24.18 -6.66
C THR A 513 -14.03 23.90 -7.94
N TRP A 514 -13.69 24.62 -9.00
CA TRP A 514 -14.24 24.44 -10.34
C TRP A 514 -13.22 24.92 -11.35
N THR A 515 -12.80 24.02 -12.23
CA THR A 515 -11.89 24.27 -13.36
C THR A 515 -12.49 23.76 -14.65
#